data_AF-A0AAN8IGS5-F1
#
_entry.id   AF-A0AAN8IGS5-F1
#
_cell.length_a   1.000
_cell.length_b   1.000
_cell.length_c   1.000
_cell.angle_alpha   90.00
_cell.angle_beta   90.00
_cell.angle_gamma   90.00
#
_symmetry.space_group_name_H-M   'P 1'
#
loop_
_entity.id
_entity.type
_entity.pdbx_description
1 polymer ?
#
loop_
_entity_poly.entity_id
_entity_poly.type
_entity_poly.pdbx_seq_one_letter_code
_entity_poly.pdbx_strand_id
1 'polypeptide(L)'
;RVGQVIRHKVHGYRAVIIGWDLKAQASKDFIEKVHKGNEAWTNNPNYAVLIDIRDRLVPQLGYIVQENIELHQGRIMHNLLKNYMERFDEEKQKFVKNLLFFGILSF
;
A
#
# COMPACT_ATOMS: atom_id res chain seq x y z
N ARG A 1 -2.04 9.74 -2.14
CA ARG A 1 -1.45 9.55 -0.79
C ARG A 1 -0.06 8.92 -0.81
N VAL A 2 0.34 8.22 -1.88
CA VAL A 2 1.68 7.60 -2.08
C VAL A 2 2.77 8.23 -1.23
N GLY A 3 3.42 7.36 -0.45
CA GLY A 3 4.35 7.69 0.60
C GLY A 3 3.71 7.83 1.99
N GLN A 4 2.39 7.92 2.09
CA GLN A 4 1.72 7.89 3.40
C GLN A 4 1.83 6.53 4.06
N VAL A 5 1.95 6.62 5.38
CA VAL A 5 2.00 5.49 6.29
C VAL A 5 0.59 5.21 6.76
N ILE A 6 0.21 3.93 6.75
CA ILE A 6 -1.13 3.48 7.09
C ILE A 6 -1.06 2.29 8.01
N ARG A 7 -2.17 2.05 8.72
CA ARG A 7 -2.44 0.80 9.44
C ARG A 7 -3.66 0.13 8.81
N HIS A 8 -3.56 -1.17 8.57
CA HIS A 8 -4.70 -1.95 8.10
C HIS A 8 -5.69 -2.15 9.25
N LYS A 9 -6.94 -1.71 9.10
CA LYS A 9 -7.95 -1.73 10.18
C LYS A 9 -8.23 -3.14 10.74
N VAL A 10 -8.39 -4.13 9.85
CA VAL A 10 -8.71 -5.52 10.25
C VAL A 10 -7.49 -6.28 10.78
N HIS A 11 -6.36 -6.23 10.07
CA HIS A 11 -5.19 -7.06 10.36
C HIS A 11 -4.09 -6.35 11.17
N GLY A 12 -4.24 -5.06 11.45
CA GLY A 12 -3.39 -4.29 12.35
C GLY A 12 -1.96 -3.97 11.87
N TYR A 13 -1.53 -4.45 10.70
CA TYR A 13 -0.19 -4.21 10.20
C TYR A 13 -0.01 -2.79 9.65
N ARG A 14 1.22 -2.29 9.71
CA ARG A 14 1.63 -1.01 9.14
C ARG A 14 2.14 -1.19 7.73
N ALA A 15 1.91 -0.20 6.88
CA ALA A 15 2.40 -0.21 5.52
C ALA A 15 2.61 1.20 4.97
N VAL A 16 3.35 1.31 3.86
CA VAL A 16 3.44 2.54 3.07
C VAL A 16 2.75 2.34 1.73
N ILE A 17 1.96 3.33 1.30
CA ILE A 17 1.31 3.32 -0.01
C ILE A 17 2.35 3.59 -1.10
N ILE A 18 2.49 2.67 -2.07
CA ILE A 18 3.39 2.81 -3.22
C ILE A 18 2.66 3.09 -4.55
N GLY A 19 1.36 2.79 -4.61
CA GLY A 19 0.52 3.00 -5.79
C GLY A 19 -0.96 2.94 -5.42
N TRP A 20 -1.84 3.31 -6.35
CA TRP A 20 -3.29 3.21 -6.15
C TRP A 20 -4.05 3.27 -7.47
N ASP A 21 -5.20 2.61 -7.49
CA ASP A 21 -6.13 2.61 -8.62
C ASP A 21 -7.48 3.16 -8.17
N LEU A 22 -8.15 3.92 -9.05
CA LEU A 22 -9.48 4.48 -8.77
C LEU A 22 -10.55 3.38 -8.63
N LYS A 23 -10.37 2.29 -9.37
CA LYS A 23 -11.11 1.03 -9.30
C LYS A 23 -10.08 -0.09 -9.32
N ALA A 24 -10.35 -1.21 -8.67
CA ALA A 24 -9.43 -2.33 -8.66
C ALA A 24 -9.06 -2.77 -10.09
N GLN A 25 -7.76 -2.83 -10.40
CA GLN A 25 -7.25 -3.26 -11.72
C GLN A 25 -6.54 -4.62 -11.69
N ALA A 26 -6.20 -5.13 -10.51
CA ALA A 26 -5.61 -6.46 -10.38
C ALA A 26 -6.53 -7.54 -10.97
N SER A 27 -5.95 -8.70 -11.31
CA SER A 27 -6.68 -9.80 -11.94
C SER A 27 -7.93 -10.21 -11.13
N LYS A 28 -9.00 -10.63 -11.83
CA LYS A 28 -10.26 -11.06 -11.19
C LYS A 28 -10.02 -12.10 -10.11
N ASP A 29 -9.22 -13.12 -10.39
CA ASP A 29 -8.87 -14.18 -9.43
C ASP A 29 -8.21 -13.65 -8.16
N PHE A 30 -7.37 -12.61 -8.28
CA PHE A 30 -6.74 -11.97 -7.13
C PHE A 30 -7.76 -11.14 -6.34
N ILE A 31 -8.60 -10.37 -7.05
CA ILE A 31 -9.65 -9.57 -6.45
C ILE A 31 -10.68 -10.42 -5.72
N GLU A 32 -11.11 -11.56 -6.27
CA GLU A 32 -12.04 -12.48 -5.59
C GLU A 32 -11.47 -12.98 -4.25
N LYS A 33 -10.17 -13.30 -4.21
CA LYS A 33 -9.48 -13.75 -2.98
C LYS A 33 -9.38 -12.64 -1.93
N VAL A 34 -9.01 -11.43 -2.35
CA VAL A 34 -8.75 -10.32 -1.42
C VAL A 34 -10.05 -9.63 -1.00
N HIS A 35 -11.01 -9.48 -1.91
CA HIS A 35 -12.30 -8.83 -1.64
C HIS A 35 -13.37 -9.80 -1.13
N LYS A 36 -13.11 -11.11 -1.16
CA LYS A 36 -14.03 -12.15 -0.65
C LYS A 36 -15.44 -12.03 -1.24
N GLY A 37 -15.52 -11.67 -2.53
CA GLY A 37 -16.79 -11.48 -3.24
C GLY A 37 -17.49 -10.14 -3.01
N ASN A 38 -16.89 -9.16 -2.32
CA ASN A 38 -17.50 -7.84 -2.14
C ASN A 38 -17.29 -6.95 -3.39
N GLU A 39 -18.32 -6.86 -4.23
CA GLU A 39 -18.27 -6.06 -5.47
C GLU A 39 -18.11 -4.56 -5.24
N ALA A 40 -18.55 -4.03 -4.09
CA ALA A 40 -18.38 -2.61 -3.77
C ALA A 40 -16.90 -2.24 -3.65
N TRP A 41 -16.06 -3.16 -3.15
CA TRP A 41 -14.61 -2.95 -3.01
C TRP A 41 -13.88 -2.89 -4.35
N THR A 42 -14.40 -3.56 -5.38
CA THR A 42 -13.85 -3.51 -6.74
C THR A 42 -14.07 -2.14 -7.38
N ASN A 43 -15.21 -1.50 -7.07
CA ASN A 43 -15.59 -0.20 -7.63
C ASN A 43 -15.06 1.00 -6.83
N ASN A 44 -14.36 0.75 -5.71
CA ASN A 44 -13.76 1.76 -4.84
C ASN A 44 -12.23 1.86 -5.05
N PRO A 45 -11.58 2.93 -4.57
CA PRO A 45 -10.14 3.06 -4.63
C PRO A 45 -9.41 1.93 -3.89
N ASN A 46 -8.39 1.38 -4.53
CA ASN A 46 -7.54 0.33 -3.98
C ASN A 46 -6.07 0.78 -4.01
N TYR A 47 -5.30 0.34 -3.02
CA TYR A 47 -3.95 0.84 -2.77
C TYR A 47 -2.95 -0.30 -2.72
N ALA A 48 -1.93 -0.22 -3.56
CA ALA A 48 -0.75 -1.08 -3.45
C ALA A 48 0.17 -0.55 -2.35
N VAL A 49 0.60 -1.45 -1.46
CA VAL A 49 1.40 -1.09 -0.28
C VAL A 49 2.57 -2.03 -0.05
N LEU A 50 3.64 -1.53 0.58
CA LEU A 50 4.69 -2.36 1.18
C LEU A 50 4.43 -2.48 2.67
N ILE A 51 4.25 -3.72 3.15
CA ILE A 51 3.96 -4.01 4.56
C ILE A 51 5.26 -3.95 5.38
N ASP A 52 5.22 -3.38 6.57
CA ASP A 52 6.39 -3.35 7.45
C ASP A 52 6.86 -4.77 7.79
N ILE A 53 8.14 -5.06 7.55
CA ILE A 53 8.71 -6.40 7.79
C ILE A 53 8.71 -6.79 9.28
N ARG A 54 8.52 -5.85 10.20
CA ARG A 54 8.39 -6.15 11.63
C ARG A 54 7.00 -6.68 12.00
N ASP A 55 6.01 -6.49 11.11
CA ASP A 55 4.63 -6.90 11.34
C ASP A 55 4.28 -8.22 10.62
N ARG A 56 5.25 -8.83 9.91
CA ARG A 56 5.07 -10.06 9.12
C ARG A 56 6.33 -10.93 9.15
N LEU A 57 6.16 -12.25 9.10
CA LEU A 57 7.29 -13.21 9.01
C LEU A 57 8.02 -13.13 7.66
N VAL A 58 7.31 -12.75 6.60
CA VAL A 58 7.84 -12.65 5.23
C VAL A 58 7.51 -11.26 4.68
N PRO A 59 8.46 -10.56 4.01
CA PRO A 59 8.19 -9.31 3.33
C PRO A 59 7.08 -9.47 2.28
N GLN A 60 6.11 -8.56 2.27
CA GLN A 60 4.90 -8.69 1.44
C GLN A 60 4.50 -7.35 0.83
N LEU A 61 4.07 -7.42 -0.43
CA LEU A 61 3.29 -6.39 -1.09
C LEU A 61 1.81 -6.69 -0.84
N GLY A 62 1.04 -5.67 -0.48
CA GLY A 62 -0.40 -5.77 -0.24
C GLY A 62 -1.21 -4.94 -1.23
N TYR A 63 -2.46 -5.32 -1.43
CA TYR A 63 -3.46 -4.53 -2.16
C TYR A 63 -4.69 -4.37 -1.25
N ILE A 64 -5.03 -3.12 -0.92
CA ILE A 64 -5.97 -2.81 0.16
C ILE A 64 -7.03 -1.84 -0.32
N VAL A 65 -8.31 -2.15 -0.10
CA VAL A 65 -9.43 -1.23 -0.32
C VAL A 65 -9.40 -0.06 0.65
N GLN A 66 -9.80 1.13 0.20
CA GLN A 66 -9.81 2.36 1.01
C GLN A 66 -10.46 2.19 2.41
N GLU A 67 -11.56 1.43 2.49
CA GLU A 67 -12.31 1.22 3.73
C GLU A 67 -11.47 0.56 4.82
N ASN A 68 -10.47 -0.24 4.45
CA ASN A 68 -9.59 -0.95 5.38
C ASN A 68 -8.34 -0.15 5.78
N ILE A 69 -8.24 1.12 5.35
CA ILE A 69 -7.08 1.98 5.60
C ILE A 69 -7.36 2.99 6.70
N GLU A 70 -6.46 3.04 7.68
CA GLU A 70 -6.35 4.09 8.69
C GLU A 70 -5.01 4.83 8.51
N LEU A 71 -5.00 6.16 8.69
CA LEU A 71 -3.75 6.93 8.67
C LEU A 71 -2.87 6.56 9.87
N HIS A 72 -1.58 6.44 9.63
CA HIS A 72 -0.60 6.17 10.67
C HIS A 72 0.66 7.02 10.47
N GLN A 73 1.52 7.03 11.48
CA GLN A 73 2.78 7.77 11.50
C GLN A 73 3.96 6.83 11.73
N GLY A 74 5.17 7.33 11.54
CA GLY A 74 6.40 6.58 11.76
C GLY A 74 6.92 5.85 10.52
N ARG A 75 8.17 5.41 10.61
CA ARG A 75 8.88 4.81 9.47
C ARG A 75 8.46 3.36 9.23
N ILE A 76 8.35 3.01 7.95
CA ILE A 76 8.19 1.64 7.45
C ILE A 76 9.54 1.04 7.11
N MET A 77 9.76 -0.21 7.52
CA MET A 77 10.93 -1.01 7.13
C MET A 77 10.52 -2.03 6.06
N HIS A 78 11.14 -1.96 4.87
CA HIS A 78 10.92 -2.94 3.80
C HIS A 78 12.08 -2.96 2.80
N ASN A 79 12.49 -4.14 2.33
CA ASN A 79 13.67 -4.29 1.45
C ASN A 79 13.51 -3.57 0.10
N LEU A 80 12.27 -3.47 -0.39
CA LEU A 80 11.95 -2.80 -1.66
C LEU A 80 11.70 -1.29 -1.51
N LEU A 81 11.77 -0.73 -0.30
CA LEU A 81 11.37 0.66 -0.06
C LEU A 81 12.14 1.66 -0.93
N LYS A 82 13.45 1.45 -1.10
CA LYS A 82 14.34 2.28 -1.93
C LYS A 82 13.97 2.31 -3.41
N ASN A 83 13.23 1.29 -3.89
CA ASN A 83 12.79 1.23 -5.28
C ASN A 83 11.66 2.25 -5.53
N TYR A 84 10.88 2.60 -4.50
CA TYR A 84 9.69 3.45 -4.62
C TYR A 84 9.83 4.80 -3.90
N MET A 85 10.66 4.87 -2.87
CA MET A 85 10.78 6.02 -1.97
C MET A 85 12.22 6.50 -1.90
N GLU A 86 12.41 7.81 -1.95
CA GLU A 86 13.71 8.47 -1.88
C GLU A 86 14.15 8.69 -0.43
N ARG A 87 13.24 9.21 0.40
CA ARG A 87 13.49 9.51 1.81
C ARG A 87 12.19 9.54 2.62
N PHE A 88 12.31 9.62 3.95
CA PHE A 88 11.19 9.91 4.85
C PHE A 88 11.25 11.37 5.30
N ASP A 89 10.14 12.08 5.14
CA ASP A 89 9.93 13.44 5.65
C ASP A 89 9.33 13.33 7.06
N GLU A 90 10.16 13.59 8.08
CA GLU A 90 9.79 13.50 9.50
C GLU A 90 8.73 14.54 9.88
N GLU A 91 8.76 15.74 9.31
CA GLU A 91 7.78 16.78 9.62
C GLU A 91 6.40 16.41 9.09
N LYS A 92 6.36 15.87 7.87
CA LYS A 92 5.11 15.45 7.22
C LYS A 92 4.68 14.03 7.58
N GLN A 93 5.49 13.28 8.34
CA GLN A 93 5.30 11.87 8.65
C GLN A 93 4.96 11.04 7.40
N LYS A 94 5.76 11.23 6.33
CA LYS A 94 5.44 10.70 5.00
C LYS A 94 6.70 10.42 4.19
N PHE A 95 6.70 9.35 3.41
CA PHE A 95 7.74 9.09 2.42
C PHE A 95 7.62 10.00 1.19
N VAL A 96 8.77 10.45 0.69
CA VAL A 96 8.93 11.15 -0.57
C VAL A 96 9.19 10.12 -1.67
N LYS A 97 8.42 10.20 -2.75
CA LYS A 97 8.52 9.28 -3.89
C LYS A 97 9.87 9.40 -4.58
N ASN A 98 10.42 8.27 -5.03
CA ASN A 98 11.53 8.27 -5.95
C ASN A 98 11.04 8.58 -7.38
N LEU A 99 11.44 9.73 -7.93
CA LEU A 99 11.00 10.19 -9.25
C LEU A 99 11.66 9.42 -10.41
N LEU A 100 12.74 8.67 -10.16
CA LEU A 100 13.44 7.89 -11.18
C LEU A 100 12.73 6.57 -11.52
N PHE A 101 11.71 6.18 -10.75
CA PHE A 101 10.94 4.94 -10.94
C PHE A 101 9.54 5.21 -11.54
N PHE A 102 9.40 6.28 -12.33
CA PHE A 102 8.18 6.54 -13.10
C PHE A 102 8.14 5.68 -14.37
N GLY A 103 7.82 4.42 -14.17
CA GLY A 103 7.53 3.48 -15.25
C GLY A 103 7.08 2.16 -14.66
N ILE A 104 5.82 1.82 -14.90
CA ILE A 104 5.28 0.46 -14.74
C ILE A 104 4.98 0.05 -13.28
N LEU A 105 3.88 0.57 -12.74
CA LEU A 105 3.01 -0.26 -11.91
C LEU A 105 1.56 0.04 -12.31
N SER A 106 1.21 -0.44 -13.51
CA SER A 106 -0.17 -0.85 -13.78
C SER A 106 -0.29 -2.26 -13.22
N PHE A 107 -1.10 -2.45 -12.17
CA PHE A 107 -1.42 -3.76 -11.63
C PHE A 107 -2.50 -4.45 -12.46
#